data_AF-A0AA51U470-F1
#
_entry.id   AF-A0AA51U470-F1
#
_cell.length_a   1.000
_cell.length_b   1.000
_cell.length_c   1.000
_cell.angle_alpha   90.00
_cell.angle_beta   90.00
_cell.angle_gamma   90.00
#
_symmetry.space_group_name_H-M   'P 1'
#
loop_
_entity.id
_entity.type
_entity.pdbx_description
1 polymer ?
#
loop_
_entity_poly.entity_id
_entity_poly.type
_entity_poly.pdbx_seq_one_letter_code
_entity_poly.pdbx_strand_id
1 'polypeptide(L)' 'METRKTVAQSVREEVDRHKRRLLKLEESTSRIAGTHNCPDSSLIRLALLSRSMASRTVVKL' A
#
# COMPACT_ATOMS: atom_id res chain seq x y z
N MET A 1 6.54 -18.46 -13.70
CA MET A 1 7.39 -17.28 -13.48
C MET A 1 6.55 -16.23 -12.78
N GLU A 2 6.78 -15.98 -11.49
CA GLU A 2 6.12 -14.87 -10.80
C GLU A 2 6.65 -13.56 -11.39
N THR A 3 5.80 -12.90 -12.19
CA THR A 3 6.05 -11.54 -12.66
C THR A 3 6.34 -10.66 -11.45
N ARG A 4 7.55 -10.11 -11.38
CA ARG A 4 7.94 -9.14 -10.35
C ARG A 4 6.90 -8.03 -10.34
N LYS A 5 6.07 -7.99 -9.28
CA LYS A 5 5.07 -6.93 -9.13
C LYS A 5 5.81 -5.61 -8.94
N THR A 6 5.26 -4.53 -9.48
CA THR A 6 5.79 -3.19 -9.20
C THR A 6 5.24 -2.68 -7.87
N VAL A 7 5.95 -1.75 -7.22
CA VAL A 7 5.46 -1.06 -6.02
C VAL A 7 4.04 -0.50 -6.24
N ALA A 8 3.80 0.10 -7.40
CA ALA A 8 2.49 0.65 -7.76
C ALA A 8 1.38 -0.42 -7.83
N GLN A 9 1.69 -1.63 -8.32
CA GLN A 9 0.75 -2.75 -8.31
C GLN A 9 0.49 -3.25 -6.89
N SER A 10 1.52 -3.38 -6.05
CA SER A 10 1.37 -3.78 -4.66
C SER A 10 0.51 -2.80 -3.87
N VAL A 11 0.74 -1.49 -4.02
CA VAL A 11 -0.09 -0.44 -3.38
C VAL A 11 -1.54 -0.53 -3.85
N ARG A 12 -1.78 -0.74 -5.15
CA ARG A 12 -3.14 -0.87 -5.69
C ARG A 12 -3.87 -2.07 -5.12
N GLU A 13 -3.24 -3.25 -5.16
CA GLU A 13 -3.80 -4.48 -4.60
C GLU A 13 -4.08 -4.34 -3.10
N GLU A 14 -3.19 -3.67 -2.37
CA GLU A 14 -3.34 -3.48 -0.92
C GLU A 14 -4.60 -2.68 -0.59
N VAL A 15 -4.79 -1.53 -1.26
CA VAL A 15 -5.96 -0.67 -1.06
C VAL A 15 -7.23 -1.38 -1.52
N ASP A 16 -7.19 -2.10 -2.65
CA ASP A 16 -8.35 -2.83 -3.17
C ASP A 16 -8.79 -3.96 -2.21
N ARG A 17 -7.85 -4.70 -1.61
CA ARG A 17 -8.17 -5.71 -0.57
C ARG A 17 -8.84 -5.09 0.66
N HIS A 18 -8.57 -3.82 0.93
CA HIS A 18 -9.10 -3.10 2.09
C HIS A 18 -10.29 -2.20 1.77
N LYS A 19 -10.87 -2.22 0.56
CA LYS A 19 -12.08 -1.43 0.24
C LYS A 19 -13.27 -1.61 1.21
N ARG A 20 -13.36 -2.75 1.90
CA ARG A 20 -14.39 -3.04 2.91
C ARG A 20 -13.82 -3.30 4.31
N ARG A 21 -12.53 -3.03 4.53
CA ARG A 21 -11.79 -3.34 5.76
C ARG A 21 -10.87 -2.19 6.14
N LEU A 22 -10.42 -2.18 7.38
CA LEU A 22 -9.51 -1.16 7.88
C LEU A 22 -8.09 -1.39 7.32
N LEU A 23 -7.56 -0.41 6.59
CA LEU A 23 -6.18 -0.43 6.09
C LEU A 23 -5.25 0.11 7.17
N LYS A 24 -4.37 -0.75 7.70
CA LYS A 24 -3.31 -0.31 8.63
C LYS A 24 -2.16 0.29 7.83
N LEU A 25 -1.99 1.60 7.90
CA LEU A 25 -1.11 2.33 7.01
C LEU A 25 0.36 1.94 7.21
N GLU A 26 0.86 1.98 8.44
CA GLU A 26 2.29 1.73 8.70
C GLU A 26 2.66 0.28 8.46
N GLU A 27 1.81 -0.67 8.86
CA GLU A 27 2.02 -2.11 8.62
C GLU A 27 2.06 -2.42 7.11
N SER A 28 1.14 -1.84 6.34
CA SER A 28 1.09 -2.01 4.88
C SER A 28 2.29 -1.36 4.19
N THR A 29 2.68 -0.18 4.66
CA THR A 29 3.83 0.58 4.14
C THR A 29 5.12 -0.22 4.34
N SER A 30 5.39 -0.69 5.56
CA SER A 30 6.58 -1.47 5.89
C SER A 30 6.62 -2.80 5.13
N ARG A 31 5.47 -3.47 4.98
CA ARG A 31 5.40 -4.72 4.22
C ARG A 31 5.73 -4.52 2.73
N ILE A 32 5.15 -3.49 2.11
CA ILE A 32 5.42 -3.18 0.70
C ILE A 32 6.87 -2.74 0.52
N ALA A 33 7.40 -1.89 1.41
CA ALA A 33 8.80 -1.46 1.38
C ALA A 33 9.76 -2.65 1.49
N GLY A 34 9.52 -3.59 2.41
CA GLY A 34 10.32 -4.80 2.57
C GLY A 34 10.24 -5.75 1.38
N THR A 35 9.07 -5.86 0.75
CA THR A 35 8.87 -6.73 -0.44
C THR A 35 9.65 -6.22 -1.65
N HIS A 36 9.78 -4.90 -1.79
CA HIS A 36 10.45 -4.25 -2.94
C HIS A 36 11.86 -3.76 -2.64
N ASN A 37 12.38 -4.06 -1.44
CA ASN A 37 13.67 -3.58 -0.94
C ASN A 37 13.84 -2.05 -1.06
N CYS A 38 12.78 -1.30 -0.76
CA CYS A 38 12.78 0.16 -0.80
C CYS A 38 13.23 0.72 0.57
N PRO A 39 14.36 1.44 0.65
CA PRO A 39 14.83 2.03 1.90
C PRO A 39 14.00 3.25 2.33
N ASP A 40 13.42 3.98 1.37
CA ASP A 40 12.48 5.08 1.64
C ASP A 40 11.03 4.60 1.45
N SER A 41 10.29 4.56 2.55
CA SER A 41 8.90 4.13 2.60
C SER A 41 7.91 5.30 2.56
N SER A 42 8.39 6.54 2.56
CA SER A 42 7.58 7.77 2.58
C SER A 42 6.73 7.90 1.32
N LEU A 43 7.29 7.57 0.16
CA LEU A 43 6.57 7.56 -1.12
C LEU A 43 5.51 6.46 -1.16
N ILE A 44 5.76 5.32 -0.52
CA ILE A 44 4.80 4.20 -0.43
C ILE A 44 3.64 4.61 0.50
N ARG A 45 3.94 5.25 1.63
CA ARG A 45 2.96 5.79 2.56
C ARG A 45 2.04 6.82 1.88
N LEU A 46 2.63 7.76 1.15
CA LEU A 46 1.88 8.77 0.38
C LEU A 46 1.02 8.12 -0.70
N ALA A 47 1.54 7.13 -1.42
CA ALA A 47 0.79 6.42 -2.45
C ALA A 47 -0.40 5.63 -1.85
N LEU A 48 -0.21 4.98 -0.71
CA LEU A 48 -1.29 4.29 0.03
C LEU A 48 -2.35 5.28 0.52
N LEU A 49 -1.95 6.42 1.08
CA LEU A 49 -2.87 7.46 1.55
C LEU A 49 -3.70 8.05 0.40
N SER A 50 -3.02 8.51 -0.66
CA SER A 50 -3.67 9.12 -1.83
C SER A 50 -4.69 8.17 -2.45
N ARG A 51 -4.35 6.89 -2.57
CA ARG A 51 -5.22 5.89 -3.18
C ARG A 51 -6.34 5.42 -2.26
N SER A 52 -6.10 5.39 -0.96
CA SER A 52 -7.15 5.11 0.04
C SER A 52 -8.20 6.22 0.09
N MET A 53 -7.78 7.49 -0.02
CA MET A 53 -8.69 8.62 -0.15
C MET A 53 -9.56 8.50 -1.41
N ALA A 54 -8.94 8.20 -2.56
CA ALA A 54 -9.68 8.02 -3.82
C ALA A 54 -10.68 6.85 -3.75
N SER A 55 -10.37 5.80 -2.98
CA SER A 55 -11.20 4.60 -2.84
C SER A 55 -12.18 4.64 -1.67
N ARG A 56 -12.20 5.74 -0.88
CA ARG A 56 -12.96 5.88 0.38
C ARG A 56 -12.70 4.74 1.38
N THR A 57 -11.47 4.24 1.41
CA THR A 57 -11.05 3.19 2.34
C THR A 57 -10.76 3.79 3.71
N VAL A 58 -11.22 3.13 4.77
CA VAL A 58 -10.92 3.55 6.16
C VAL A 58 -9.48 3.20 6.49
N VAL A 59 -8.68 4.23 6.79
CA VAL A 59 -7.25 4.09 7.12
C VAL A 59 -7.07 4.22 8.63
N LYS A 60 -6.28 3.31 9.21
CA LYS A 60 -5.74 3.43 10.55
C LYS A 60 -4.29 3.92 10.44
N LEU A 61 -4.06 5.09 11.01
CA LEU A 61 -2.74 5.69 11.16
C LEU A 61 -1.91 4.90 12.17
#